data_AF-A0A7D5VNR9-F1
#
_entry.id   AF-A0A7D5VNR9-F1
#
_cell.length_a   1.000
_cell.length_b   1.000
_cell.length_c   1.000
_cell.angle_alpha   90.00
_cell.angle_beta   90.00
_cell.angle_gamma   90.00
#
_symmetry.space_group_name_H-M   'P 1'
#
loop_
_entity.id
_entity.type
_entity.pdbx_description
1 polymer ?
#
loop_
_entity_poly.entity_id
_entity_poly.type
_entity_poly.pdbx_seq_one_letter_code
_entity_poly.pdbx_strand_id
1 'polypeptide(L)'
;MAIRTRIARLRTIAVTGIATTGAAAAALTLMPTNAQAAEMPQVHAAAVAKASNGSAAKSGSGNLDGWIKQSLAIMKAKGIPGSYEGLKRNIMRESGGNPNAQNNWDVNAKKGTPSKGLLQVIDPTFNAYHVAGTAHSVTDPVANITAAANYAAHRYGSIDKVNSAY
;
A
#
# COMPACT_ATOMS: atom_id res chain seq x y z
N MET A 1 -38.79 36.69 31.75
CA MET A 1 -39.68 37.12 30.66
C MET A 1 -38.84 37.75 29.56
N ALA A 2 -38.58 37.02 28.46
CA ALA A 2 -38.35 37.54 27.10
C ALA A 2 -38.01 36.36 26.16
N ILE A 3 -39.01 35.97 25.38
CA ILE A 3 -38.98 34.99 24.29
C ILE A 3 -38.44 35.68 23.04
N ARG A 4 -37.52 35.05 22.28
CA ARG A 4 -37.42 35.26 20.83
C ARG A 4 -37.04 33.98 20.08
N THR A 5 -38.06 33.41 19.46
CA THR A 5 -38.04 32.43 18.36
C THR A 5 -37.53 33.07 17.06
N ARG A 6 -36.90 32.29 16.15
CA ARG A 6 -37.23 32.12 14.71
C ARG A 6 -36.05 31.49 13.94
N ILE A 7 -36.20 30.26 13.43
CA ILE A 7 -36.66 29.80 12.09
C ILE A 7 -35.50 29.49 11.11
N ALA A 8 -35.61 28.26 10.60
CA ALA A 8 -34.82 27.51 9.63
C ALA A 8 -34.38 28.21 8.33
N ARG A 9 -33.32 27.65 7.72
CA ARG A 9 -33.24 27.46 6.25
C ARG A 9 -32.55 26.15 5.92
N LEU A 10 -33.34 25.13 5.56
CA LEU A 10 -32.88 24.03 4.71
C LEU A 10 -32.69 24.56 3.28
N ARG A 11 -31.63 24.11 2.60
CA ARG A 11 -31.50 24.23 1.15
C ARG A 11 -31.19 22.84 0.57
N THR A 12 -32.25 22.20 0.09
CA THR A 12 -32.20 21.05 -0.81
C THR A 12 -32.01 21.58 -2.23
N ILE A 13 -31.01 21.07 -2.96
CA ILE A 13 -30.99 21.13 -4.43
C ILE A 13 -30.62 19.74 -4.94
N ALA A 14 -31.57 19.16 -5.68
CA ALA A 14 -31.48 17.89 -6.38
C ALA A 14 -30.65 18.02 -7.66
N VAL A 15 -29.99 16.93 -8.07
CA VAL A 15 -29.47 16.75 -9.43
C VAL A 15 -30.05 15.45 -9.99
N THR A 16 -30.83 15.58 -11.04
CA THR A 16 -31.51 14.51 -11.80
C THR A 16 -30.90 14.39 -13.20
N GLY A 17 -30.73 13.13 -13.65
CA GLY A 17 -30.72 12.73 -15.06
C GLY A 17 -29.32 12.73 -15.72
N ILE A 18 -28.98 11.87 -16.67
CA ILE A 18 -29.78 11.06 -17.61
C ILE A 18 -28.97 9.79 -17.95
N ALA A 19 -29.65 8.64 -18.01
CA ALA A 19 -29.13 7.40 -18.58
C ALA A 19 -29.15 7.47 -20.13
N THR A 20 -28.06 7.09 -20.79
CA THR A 20 -28.07 6.76 -22.22
C THR A 20 -27.46 5.37 -22.41
N THR A 21 -28.27 4.49 -22.98
CA THR A 21 -27.93 3.17 -23.47
C THR A 21 -27.21 3.29 -24.80
N GLY A 22 -26.11 2.56 -24.97
CA GLY A 22 -25.42 2.40 -26.24
C GLY A 22 -24.89 0.97 -26.34
N ALA A 23 -25.61 0.13 -27.07
CA ALA A 23 -25.20 -1.21 -27.45
C ALA A 23 -24.56 -1.16 -28.84
N ALA A 24 -23.41 -1.83 -29.04
CA ALA A 24 -22.98 -2.31 -30.35
C ALA A 24 -22.02 -3.49 -30.20
N ALA A 25 -22.34 -4.57 -30.91
CA ALA A 25 -21.71 -5.87 -30.92
C ALA A 25 -20.48 -5.94 -31.83
N ALA A 26 -19.55 -6.87 -31.56
CA ALA A 26 -18.76 -7.53 -32.59
C ALA A 26 -18.25 -8.90 -32.10
N ALA A 27 -18.31 -9.87 -33.00
CA ALA A 27 -18.32 -11.30 -32.76
C ALA A 27 -16.93 -11.98 -32.78
N LEU A 28 -16.86 -13.10 -32.06
CA LEU A 28 -16.31 -14.42 -32.43
C LEU A 28 -14.94 -14.50 -33.16
N THR A 29 -13.95 -15.08 -32.47
CA THR A 29 -13.01 -16.03 -33.09
C THR A 29 -12.77 -17.23 -32.17
N LEU A 30 -12.60 -18.38 -32.83
CA LEU A 30 -12.70 -19.74 -32.32
C LEU A 30 -11.47 -20.21 -31.50
N MET A 31 -11.72 -21.22 -30.65
CA MET A 31 -10.82 -22.08 -29.85
C MET A 31 -9.75 -22.84 -30.71
N PRO A 32 -9.08 -23.89 -30.19
CA PRO A 32 -8.06 -23.99 -29.13
C PRO A 32 -6.75 -24.62 -29.70
N THR A 33 -5.58 -24.48 -29.06
CA THR A 33 -4.50 -25.48 -29.25
C THR A 33 -3.65 -25.64 -27.99
N ASN A 34 -3.73 -26.84 -27.40
CA ASN A 34 -2.65 -27.38 -26.58
C ASN A 34 -1.73 -28.14 -27.55
N ALA A 35 -0.46 -27.73 -27.64
CA ALA A 35 0.58 -28.53 -28.24
C ALA A 35 1.85 -28.36 -27.41
N GLN A 36 2.07 -29.33 -26.53
CA GLN A 36 3.39 -29.63 -25.98
C GLN A 36 4.21 -30.33 -27.08
N ALA A 37 5.38 -29.79 -27.40
CA ALA A 37 6.46 -30.54 -28.03
C ALA A 37 7.78 -30.05 -27.43
N ALA A 38 8.55 -31.01 -26.94
CA ALA A 38 9.79 -30.86 -26.21
C ALA A 38 10.98 -30.62 -27.16
N GLU A 39 11.96 -29.82 -26.73
CA GLU A 39 13.38 -30.11 -26.95
C GLU A 39 14.25 -29.35 -25.92
N MET A 40 15.01 -30.11 -25.14
CA MET A 40 16.18 -29.68 -24.35
C MET A 40 17.46 -30.02 -25.16
N PRO A 41 18.70 -29.73 -24.71
CA PRO A 41 19.21 -28.83 -23.67
C PRO A 41 20.39 -27.95 -24.17
N GLN A 42 20.62 -26.73 -23.64
CA GLN A 42 22.02 -26.27 -23.51
C GLN A 42 22.22 -25.14 -22.45
N VAL A 43 22.99 -25.53 -21.43
CA VAL A 43 24.04 -24.82 -20.68
C VAL A 43 23.71 -23.67 -19.71
N HIS A 44 24.26 -23.84 -18.50
CA HIS A 44 24.20 -22.95 -17.34
C HIS A 44 24.69 -21.52 -17.61
N ALA A 45 23.87 -20.54 -17.24
CA ALA A 45 24.33 -19.26 -16.71
C ALA A 45 23.34 -18.80 -15.63
N ALA A 46 23.87 -18.52 -14.44
CA ALA A 46 23.11 -18.10 -13.26
C ALA A 46 22.26 -16.86 -13.56
N ALA A 47 20.94 -17.05 -13.67
CA ALA A 47 19.98 -15.97 -13.75
C ALA A 47 19.83 -15.35 -12.35
N VAL A 48 20.60 -14.29 -12.09
CA VAL A 48 20.29 -13.36 -11.00
C VAL A 48 18.98 -12.69 -11.42
N ALA A 49 17.86 -13.18 -10.88
CA ALA A 49 16.53 -12.64 -11.13
C ALA A 49 16.48 -11.20 -10.62
N LYS A 50 16.78 -10.26 -11.50
CA LYS A 50 16.52 -8.83 -11.34
C LYS A 50 15.00 -8.68 -11.32
N ALA A 51 14.43 -8.67 -10.12
CA ALA A 51 13.03 -8.34 -9.89
C ALA A 51 12.82 -6.83 -10.16
N SER A 52 12.80 -6.45 -11.43
CA SER A 52 12.29 -5.17 -11.87
C SER A 52 10.80 -5.32 -12.18
N ASN A 53 9.98 -5.33 -11.14
CA ASN A 53 8.54 -5.13 -11.25
C ASN A 53 8.19 -3.77 -10.65
N GLY A 54 8.70 -2.72 -11.28
CA GLY A 54 8.20 -1.36 -11.11
C GLY A 54 6.85 -1.22 -11.82
N SER A 55 5.83 -1.91 -11.35
CA SER A 55 4.45 -1.58 -11.69
C SER A 55 4.03 -0.45 -10.76
N ALA A 56 4.09 0.78 -11.27
CA ALA A 56 3.45 1.94 -10.68
C ALA A 56 1.97 1.62 -10.46
N ALA A 57 1.65 1.14 -9.25
CA ALA A 57 0.33 0.70 -8.89
C ALA A 57 -0.60 1.90 -8.78
N LYS A 58 -1.61 1.88 -9.66
CA LYS A 58 -2.76 2.75 -9.70
C LYS A 58 -3.34 2.91 -8.28
N SER A 59 -3.51 4.18 -7.88
CA SER A 59 -3.87 4.65 -6.54
C SER A 59 -5.06 3.91 -5.89
N GLY A 60 -4.87 3.56 -4.61
CA GLY A 60 -5.93 3.30 -3.64
C GLY A 60 -6.61 1.93 -3.76
N SER A 61 -6.49 1.12 -2.70
CA SER A 61 -7.16 -0.18 -2.47
C SER A 61 -6.76 -1.38 -3.34
N GLY A 62 -6.42 -1.21 -4.63
CA GLY A 62 -6.30 -2.33 -5.56
C GLY A 62 -5.24 -3.40 -5.24
N ASN A 63 -4.26 -3.11 -4.38
CA ASN A 63 -3.15 -4.02 -4.05
C ASN A 63 -2.73 -4.04 -2.57
N LEU A 64 -3.45 -3.38 -1.66
CA LEU A 64 -3.03 -3.26 -0.26
C LEU A 64 -2.86 -4.63 0.41
N ASP A 65 -3.86 -5.49 0.29
CA ASP A 65 -3.84 -6.83 0.88
C ASP A 65 -2.67 -7.68 0.32
N GLY A 66 -2.32 -7.49 -0.96
CA GLY A 66 -1.17 -8.13 -1.60
C GLY A 66 0.15 -7.68 -1.00
N TRP A 67 0.34 -6.37 -0.83
CA TRP A 67 1.55 -5.82 -0.20
C TRP A 67 1.69 -6.25 1.25
N ILE A 68 0.60 -6.31 2.01
CA ILE A 68 0.61 -6.80 3.40
C ILE A 68 1.03 -8.27 3.42
N LYS A 69 0.43 -9.13 2.58
CA LYS A 69 0.79 -10.56 2.52
C LYS A 69 2.24 -10.78 2.11
N GLN A 70 2.72 -10.05 1.12
CA GLN A 70 4.12 -10.11 0.69
C GLN A 70 5.06 -9.67 1.83
N SER A 71 4.73 -8.58 2.52
CA SER A 71 5.50 -8.12 3.67
C SER A 71 5.51 -9.16 4.80
N LEU A 72 4.37 -9.78 5.11
CA LEU A 72 4.28 -10.85 6.10
C LEU A 72 5.16 -12.06 5.75
N ALA A 73 5.24 -12.43 4.47
CA ALA A 73 6.13 -13.50 4.03
C ALA A 73 7.61 -13.17 4.29
N ILE A 74 8.01 -11.92 3.99
CA ILE A 74 9.38 -11.43 4.24
C ILE A 74 9.64 -11.34 5.74
N MET A 75 8.71 -10.77 6.50
CA MET A 75 8.75 -10.65 7.96
C MET A 75 8.94 -12.02 8.61
N LYS A 76 8.15 -13.02 8.19
CA LYS A 76 8.29 -14.41 8.67
C LYS A 76 9.68 -14.98 8.37
N ALA A 77 10.19 -14.79 7.16
CA ALA A 77 11.53 -15.26 6.78
C ALA A 77 12.66 -14.56 7.56
N LYS A 78 12.41 -13.35 8.08
CA LYS A 78 13.38 -12.54 8.83
C LYS A 78 13.15 -12.53 10.35
N GLY A 79 12.17 -13.29 10.85
CA GLY A 79 11.86 -13.33 12.28
C GLY A 79 11.22 -12.04 12.82
N ILE A 80 10.61 -11.22 11.98
CA ILE A 80 9.93 -9.98 12.38
C ILE A 80 8.48 -10.31 12.75
N PRO A 81 8.06 -10.12 14.01
CA PRO A 81 6.70 -10.41 14.43
C PRO A 81 5.69 -9.37 13.91
N GLY A 82 4.50 -9.84 13.55
CA GLY A 82 3.36 -9.01 13.20
C GLY A 82 2.25 -9.79 12.54
N SER A 83 1.03 -9.24 12.56
CA SER A 83 -0.15 -9.82 11.93
C SER A 83 -0.66 -8.97 10.77
N TYR A 84 -1.47 -9.60 9.91
CA TYR A 84 -2.18 -8.91 8.85
C TYR A 84 -3.06 -7.77 9.39
N GLU A 85 -3.84 -8.03 10.44
CA GLU A 85 -4.73 -7.04 11.05
C GLU A 85 -3.95 -5.91 11.72
N GLY A 86 -2.83 -6.22 12.36
CA GLY A 86 -1.92 -5.22 12.91
C GLY A 86 -1.42 -4.28 11.82
N LEU A 87 -0.87 -4.83 10.74
CA LEU A 87 -0.40 -4.04 9.60
C LEU A 87 -1.54 -3.21 8.97
N LYS A 88 -2.65 -3.85 8.63
CA LYS A 88 -3.79 -3.20 7.96
C LYS A 88 -4.36 -2.06 8.81
N ARG A 89 -4.59 -2.28 10.11
CA ARG A 89 -5.11 -1.25 11.02
C ARG A 89 -4.22 -0.01 11.06
N ASN A 90 -2.91 -0.21 11.20
CA ASN A 90 -1.96 0.89 11.24
C ASN A 90 -1.91 1.62 9.89
N ILE A 91 -1.82 0.91 8.76
CA ILE A 91 -1.78 1.51 7.42
C ILE A 91 -3.02 2.37 7.15
N MET A 92 -4.21 1.87 7.50
CA MET A 92 -5.45 2.61 7.27
C MET A 92 -5.52 3.89 8.10
N ARG A 93 -4.96 3.90 9.32
CA ARG A 93 -4.87 5.09 10.16
C ARG A 93 -3.84 6.10 9.63
N GLU A 94 -2.68 5.63 9.19
CA GLU A 94 -1.56 6.50 8.78
C GLU A 94 -1.79 7.16 7.40
N SER A 95 -2.29 6.40 6.43
CA SER A 95 -2.30 6.83 5.03
C SER A 95 -3.61 6.55 4.30
N GLY A 96 -4.58 5.89 4.95
CA GLY A 96 -5.76 5.36 4.27
C GLY A 96 -5.43 4.34 3.18
N GLY A 97 -4.24 3.72 3.22
CA GLY A 97 -3.75 2.81 2.18
C GLY A 97 -3.12 3.50 0.97
N ASN A 98 -2.73 4.78 1.08
CA ASN A 98 -2.02 5.49 0.01
C ASN A 98 -0.50 5.32 0.13
N PRO A 99 0.16 4.56 -0.77
CA PRO A 99 1.61 4.35 -0.71
C PRO A 99 2.43 5.60 -1.06
N ASN A 100 1.81 6.62 -1.65
CA ASN A 100 2.45 7.90 -1.98
C ASN A 100 2.10 9.01 -0.97
N ALA A 101 1.53 8.66 0.18
CA ALA A 101 1.24 9.64 1.23
C ALA A 101 2.54 10.29 1.74
N GLN A 102 2.53 11.60 1.91
CA GLN A 102 3.67 12.36 2.44
C GLN A 102 3.17 13.52 3.30
N ASN A 103 3.70 13.64 4.51
CA ASN A 103 3.43 14.77 5.39
C ASN A 103 4.48 15.87 5.21
N ASN A 104 4.06 17.10 4.90
CA ASN A 104 4.94 18.22 4.63
C ASN A 104 4.85 19.36 5.66
N TRP A 105 4.12 19.18 6.76
CA TRP A 105 3.81 20.28 7.68
C TRP A 105 4.45 20.14 9.06
N ASP A 106 4.79 18.92 9.47
CA ASP A 106 5.33 18.65 10.80
C ASP A 106 6.80 19.09 10.97
N VAL A 107 7.35 18.86 12.17
CA VAL A 107 8.74 19.20 12.48
C VAL A 107 9.75 18.40 11.67
N ASN A 108 9.41 17.18 11.25
CA ASN A 108 10.30 16.34 10.44
C ASN A 108 10.37 16.86 9.01
N ALA A 109 9.23 17.27 8.44
CA ALA A 109 9.16 17.94 7.15
C ALA A 109 9.97 19.25 7.14
N LYS A 110 9.83 20.07 8.20
CA LYS A 110 10.64 21.29 8.36
C LYS A 110 12.14 21.02 8.46
N LYS A 111 12.52 19.84 8.97
CA LYS A 111 13.92 19.36 9.04
C LYS A 111 14.38 18.64 7.77
N GLY A 112 13.54 18.58 6.73
CA GLY A 112 13.88 17.96 5.44
C GLY A 112 13.73 16.43 5.40
N THR A 113 13.12 15.81 6.42
CA THR A 113 12.89 14.36 6.48
C THR A 113 11.39 14.07 6.66
N PRO A 114 10.53 14.42 5.69
CA PRO A 114 9.09 14.22 5.81
C PRO A 114 8.73 12.75 5.99
N SER A 115 7.68 12.48 6.77
CA SER A 115 7.08 11.15 6.89
C SER A 115 6.42 10.73 5.58
N LYS A 116 6.64 9.49 5.14
CA LYS A 116 6.23 9.00 3.82
C LYS A 116 5.67 7.57 3.84
N GLY A 117 4.85 7.27 2.83
CA GLY A 117 4.37 5.95 2.53
C GLY A 117 3.21 5.47 3.40
N LEU A 118 2.94 4.16 3.32
CA LEU A 118 1.77 3.52 3.92
C LEU A 118 1.71 3.67 5.44
N LEU A 119 2.86 3.67 6.12
CA LEU A 119 3.01 3.78 7.56
C LEU A 119 3.74 5.05 8.01
N GLN A 120 3.80 6.07 7.14
CA GLN A 120 4.34 7.40 7.47
C GLN A 120 5.73 7.36 8.13
N VAL A 121 6.65 6.58 7.53
CA VAL A 121 8.02 6.41 8.00
C VAL A 121 8.91 7.53 7.44
N ILE A 122 9.80 8.08 8.28
CA ILE A 122 10.84 9.04 7.86
C ILE A 122 12.09 8.33 7.31
N ASP A 123 12.84 8.98 6.42
CA ASP A 123 14.02 8.37 5.77
C ASP A 123 15.07 7.81 6.75
N PRO A 124 15.45 8.51 7.83
CA PRO A 124 16.42 7.95 8.79
C PRO A 124 15.95 6.64 9.44
N THR A 125 14.67 6.55 9.78
CA THR A 125 14.08 5.32 10.34
C THR A 125 13.99 4.23 9.28
N PHE A 126 13.56 4.56 8.06
CA PHE A 126 13.53 3.59 6.97
C PHE A 126 14.89 2.97 6.72
N ASN A 127 15.94 3.79 6.64
CA ASN A 127 17.31 3.32 6.39
C ASN A 127 17.83 2.44 7.54
N ALA A 128 17.56 2.81 8.79
CA ALA A 128 18.01 2.05 9.96
C ALA A 128 17.30 0.69 10.12
N TYR A 129 16.05 0.58 9.66
CA TYR A 129 15.22 -0.61 9.83
C TYR A 129 14.87 -1.30 8.50
N HIS A 130 15.52 -0.90 7.40
CA HIS A 130 15.34 -1.52 6.09
C HIS A 130 15.59 -3.02 6.17
N VAL A 131 14.78 -3.79 5.46
CA VAL A 131 14.87 -5.24 5.46
C VAL A 131 15.39 -5.72 4.12
N ALA A 132 16.58 -6.34 4.16
CA ALA A 132 17.25 -6.87 2.99
C ALA A 132 16.36 -7.84 2.20
N GLY A 133 16.29 -7.64 0.89
CA GLY A 133 15.36 -8.32 -0.02
C GLY A 133 14.12 -7.50 -0.40
N THR A 134 13.95 -6.30 0.16
CA THR A 134 12.95 -5.31 -0.29
C THR A 134 13.60 -4.19 -1.09
N ALA A 135 12.80 -3.40 -1.83
CA ALA A 135 13.29 -2.23 -2.54
C ALA A 135 13.88 -1.20 -1.57
N HIS A 136 14.86 -0.42 -2.03
CA HIS A 136 15.45 0.66 -1.23
C HIS A 136 14.74 1.99 -1.49
N SER A 137 13.42 2.02 -1.27
CA SER A 137 12.57 3.20 -1.43
C SER A 137 11.53 3.25 -0.31
N VAL A 138 11.43 4.36 0.40
CA VAL A 138 10.48 4.52 1.51
C VAL A 138 9.02 4.55 1.05
N THR A 139 8.74 4.88 -0.22
CA THR A 139 7.37 4.84 -0.77
C THR A 139 7.07 3.52 -1.48
N ASP A 140 8.03 2.61 -1.60
CA ASP A 140 7.72 1.24 -2.02
C ASP A 140 6.83 0.58 -0.96
N PRO A 141 5.64 0.07 -1.33
CA PRO A 141 4.67 -0.42 -0.36
C PRO A 141 5.22 -1.52 0.55
N VAL A 142 5.94 -2.49 -0.03
CA VAL A 142 6.42 -3.67 0.70
C VAL A 142 7.60 -3.29 1.57
N ALA A 143 8.53 -2.49 1.06
CA ALA A 143 9.66 -1.98 1.84
C ALA A 143 9.18 -1.11 3.01
N ASN A 144 8.23 -0.20 2.79
CA ASN A 144 7.68 0.67 3.82
C ASN A 144 7.01 -0.14 4.95
N ILE A 145 6.13 -1.08 4.59
CA ILE A 145 5.46 -1.96 5.55
C ILE A 145 6.48 -2.77 6.35
N THR A 146 7.43 -3.40 5.67
CA THR A 146 8.40 -4.31 6.29
C THR A 146 9.36 -3.54 7.22
N ALA A 147 9.84 -2.37 6.81
CA ALA A 147 10.73 -1.53 7.62
C ALA A 147 10.00 -0.97 8.87
N ALA A 148 8.75 -0.52 8.71
CA ALA A 148 7.95 -0.06 9.84
C ALA A 148 7.65 -1.18 10.85
N ALA A 149 7.34 -2.39 10.36
CA ALA A 149 7.14 -3.55 11.23
C ALA A 149 8.42 -3.95 11.97
N ASN A 150 9.57 -3.88 11.30
CA ASN A 150 10.88 -4.11 11.91
C ASN A 150 11.18 -3.10 13.03
N TYR A 151 10.90 -1.81 12.77
CA TYR A 151 10.99 -0.76 13.79
C TYR A 151 10.07 -1.06 14.99
N ALA A 152 8.80 -1.39 14.73
CA ALA A 152 7.84 -1.70 15.78
C ALA A 152 8.22 -2.95 16.58
N ALA A 153 8.79 -3.97 15.93
CA ALA A 153 9.31 -5.15 16.59
C ALA A 153 10.45 -4.79 17.55
N HIS A 154 11.40 -3.96 17.12
CA HIS A 154 12.49 -3.52 17.96
C HIS A 154 12.03 -2.64 19.14
N ARG A 155 11.04 -1.77 18.93
CA ARG A 155 10.59 -0.81 19.95
C ARG A 155 9.51 -1.32 20.88
N TYR A 156 8.60 -2.16 20.38
CA TYR A 156 7.38 -2.57 21.07
C TYR A 156 7.21 -4.10 21.10
N GLY A 157 8.04 -4.85 20.37
CA GLY A 157 7.98 -6.31 20.25
C GLY A 157 7.06 -6.83 19.15
N SER A 158 6.19 -6.00 18.55
CA SER A 158 5.41 -6.30 17.34
C SER A 158 4.67 -5.04 16.88
N ILE A 159 4.40 -4.95 15.57
CA ILE A 159 3.46 -3.95 15.02
C ILE A 159 2.04 -4.08 15.60
N ASP A 160 1.67 -5.26 16.09
CA ASP A 160 0.33 -5.50 16.66
C ASP A 160 0.07 -4.66 17.90
N LYS A 161 1.13 -4.29 18.63
CA LYS A 161 1.10 -3.48 19.84
C LYS A 161 1.08 -1.97 19.56
N VAL A 162 1.17 -1.57 18.30
CA VAL A 162 1.09 -0.15 17.89
C VAL A 162 -0.37 0.24 17.74
N ASN A 163 -0.80 1.16 18.62
CA ASN A 163 -2.18 1.65 18.70
C ASN A 163 -2.32 3.15 18.41
N SER A 164 -1.19 3.88 18.32
CA SER A 164 -1.14 5.31 18.01
C SER A 164 -0.57 5.55 16.62
N ALA A 165 -0.87 6.72 16.04
CA ALA A 165 -0.17 7.21 14.86
C ALA A 165 1.32 7.45 15.13
N TYR A 166 2.14 7.31 14.08
CA TYR A 166 3.59 7.48 14.12
C TYR A 166 4.01 8.95 14.19
#